data_AF-A0A838N4L0-F1
#
_entry.id   AF-A0A838N4L0-F1
#
_cell.length_a   1.000
_cell.length_b   1.000
_cell.length_c   1.000
_cell.angle_alpha   90.00
_cell.angle_beta   90.00
_cell.angle_gamma   90.00
#
_symmetry.space_group_name_H-M   'P 1'
#
loop_
_entity.id
_entity.type
_entity.pdbx_description
1 polymer ?
#
loop_
_entity_poly.entity_id
_entity_poly.type
_entity_poly.pdbx_seq_one_letter_code
_entity_poly.pdbx_strand_id
1 'polypeptide(L)'
;RGRKQYRYHEKWRETRDETKYDRMLIFGAALPKIRERVEEDLGLPGLSKNKVLATIVSIMQRTFIRVGNEEYARTNNSYGLTTMRNKHVAVKGTKVQFKFRGKSGVEHQLAIADRRLARIVKKVQDLPGQELFGYVDDEGAVRDVKSQDVNDYLHEITGEDFTAKDFRTWAGTVLAAVALNAVEAFENKTQAKKNVKAAITAVSKILGNTPAVCRKCYVHPAVLETYLSGGMIDGLRRKTEEALAENLQDLRSVEAAVMTFLQARLAAAKK
;
A
#
# COMPACT_ATOMS: atom_id res chain seq x y z
N ARG A 1 -5.35 -12.85 -25.75
CA ARG A 1 -6.16 -12.88 -24.51
C ARG A 1 -7.54 -12.17 -24.62
N GLY A 2 -8.00 -11.70 -25.79
CA GLY A 2 -9.40 -11.29 -26.02
C GLY A 2 -9.97 -10.12 -25.19
N ARG A 3 -9.20 -9.51 -24.28
CA ARG A 3 -9.67 -8.46 -23.37
C ARG A 3 -9.71 -7.11 -24.07
N LYS A 4 -10.83 -6.39 -23.93
CA LYS A 4 -10.97 -4.99 -24.37
C LYS A 4 -9.86 -4.13 -23.78
N GLN A 5 -9.05 -3.53 -24.65
CA GLN A 5 -7.99 -2.61 -24.27
C GLN A 5 -8.47 -1.18 -24.52
N TYR A 6 -8.35 -0.32 -23.51
CA TYR A 6 -8.67 1.10 -23.62
C TYR A 6 -7.38 1.89 -23.83
N ARG A 7 -7.35 2.73 -24.86
CA ARG A 7 -6.30 3.73 -25.08
C ARG A 7 -6.88 5.11 -24.82
N TYR A 8 -6.36 5.80 -23.82
CA TYR A 8 -6.78 7.14 -23.46
C TYR A 8 -5.89 8.19 -24.15
N HIS A 9 -6.48 9.32 -24.51
CA HIS A 9 -5.78 10.49 -25.06
C HIS A 9 -4.72 11.01 -24.07
N GLU A 10 -3.61 11.58 -24.56
CA GLU A 10 -2.49 12.05 -23.72
C GLU A 10 -2.92 13.11 -22.70
N LYS A 11 -3.64 14.14 -23.16
CA LYS A 11 -4.25 15.15 -22.27
C LYS A 11 -5.11 14.56 -21.15
N TRP A 12 -5.87 13.48 -21.43
CA TRP A 12 -6.66 12.81 -20.40
C TRP A 12 -5.79 12.10 -19.36
N ARG A 13 -4.61 11.59 -19.77
CA ARG A 13 -3.63 11.03 -18.82
C ARG A 13 -2.98 12.12 -17.98
N GLU A 14 -2.66 13.27 -18.55
CA GLU A 14 -2.09 14.42 -17.84
C GLU A 14 -3.05 14.92 -16.75
N THR A 15 -4.30 15.24 -17.12
CA THR A 15 -5.32 15.66 -16.16
C THR A 15 -5.61 14.59 -15.09
N ARG A 16 -5.59 13.31 -15.46
CA ARG A 16 -5.76 12.21 -14.48
C ARG A 16 -4.55 12.06 -13.57
N ASP A 17 -3.34 12.32 -14.07
CA ASP A 17 -2.12 12.21 -13.27
C ASP A 17 -1.98 13.42 -12.33
N GLU A 18 -2.41 14.62 -12.74
CA GLU A 18 -2.55 15.81 -11.86
C GLU A 18 -3.60 15.58 -10.76
N THR A 19 -4.81 15.15 -11.10
CA THR A 19 -5.86 14.84 -10.11
C THR A 19 -5.48 13.71 -9.15
N LYS A 20 -4.65 12.76 -9.61
CA LYS A 20 -4.08 11.70 -8.78
C LYS A 20 -3.14 12.26 -7.69
N TYR A 21 -2.40 13.33 -7.95
CA TYR A 21 -1.49 13.92 -6.98
C TYR A 21 -2.21 14.73 -5.91
N ASP A 22 -3.22 15.51 -6.32
CA ASP A 22 -4.12 16.17 -5.34
C ASP A 22 -4.83 15.14 -4.46
N ARG A 23 -5.35 14.07 -5.08
CA ARG A 23 -5.95 12.94 -4.36
C ARG A 23 -4.99 12.26 -3.39
N MET A 24 -3.70 12.21 -3.69
CA MET A 24 -2.69 11.65 -2.78
C MET A 24 -2.59 12.46 -1.48
N LEU A 25 -2.74 13.79 -1.54
CA LEU A 25 -2.75 14.65 -0.36
C LEU A 25 -4.02 14.47 0.47
N ILE A 26 -5.17 14.37 -0.18
CA ILE A 26 -6.45 14.08 0.50
C ILE A 26 -6.35 12.71 1.20
N PHE A 27 -5.79 11.70 0.52
CA PHE A 27 -5.56 10.38 1.11
C PHE A 27 -4.59 10.43 2.31
N GLY A 28 -3.46 11.13 2.16
CA GLY A 28 -2.49 11.31 3.25
C GLY A 28 -3.12 11.94 4.50
N ALA A 29 -3.99 12.93 4.31
CA ALA A 29 -4.74 13.59 5.39
C ALA A 29 -5.80 12.68 6.04
N ALA A 30 -6.39 11.76 5.27
CA ALA A 30 -7.40 10.82 5.78
C ALA A 30 -6.81 9.60 6.51
N LEU A 31 -5.54 9.28 6.32
CA LEU A 31 -4.88 8.10 6.91
C LEU A 31 -5.00 7.97 8.44
N PRO A 32 -4.87 9.04 9.25
CA PRO A 32 -5.09 8.95 10.69
C PRO A 32 -6.49 8.45 11.04
N LYS A 33 -7.54 9.01 10.41
CA LYS A 33 -8.94 8.59 10.60
C LYS A 33 -9.16 7.13 10.18
N ILE A 34 -8.59 6.72 9.04
CA ILE A 34 -8.62 5.32 8.59
C ILE A 34 -8.02 4.39 9.64
N ARG A 35 -6.85 4.74 10.19
CA ARG A 35 -6.13 3.91 11.17
C ARG A 35 -6.89 3.79 12.48
N GLU A 36 -7.45 4.89 12.97
CA GLU A 36 -8.30 4.91 14.16
C GLU A 36 -9.48 3.95 14.01
N ARG A 37 -10.25 4.09 12.93
CA ARG A 37 -11.39 3.20 12.67
C ARG A 37 -10.99 1.74 12.46
N VAL A 38 -9.87 1.47 11.79
CA VAL A 38 -9.33 0.12 11.66
C VAL A 38 -9.00 -0.48 13.03
N GLU A 39 -8.41 0.28 13.94
CA GLU A 39 -8.08 -0.23 15.29
C GLU A 39 -9.32 -0.50 16.14
N GLU A 40 -10.37 0.32 16.00
CA GLU A 40 -11.70 0.08 16.57
C GLU A 40 -12.31 -1.22 16.03
N ASP A 41 -12.38 -1.36 14.70
CA ASP A 41 -13.04 -2.49 14.04
C ASP A 41 -12.29 -3.81 14.25
N LEU A 42 -10.97 -3.78 14.39
CA LEU A 42 -10.17 -4.93 14.84
C LEU A 42 -10.58 -5.41 16.25
N GLY A 43 -11.31 -4.60 17.01
CA GLY A 43 -11.70 -4.79 18.41
C GLY A 43 -13.05 -5.43 18.58
N LEU A 44 -13.84 -5.47 17.51
CA LEU A 44 -15.16 -6.07 17.49
C LEU A 44 -15.11 -7.55 17.94
N PRO A 45 -16.17 -8.06 18.57
CA PRO A 45 -16.27 -9.49 18.88
C PRO A 45 -16.41 -10.33 17.60
N GLY A 46 -16.22 -11.64 17.72
CA GLY A 46 -16.42 -12.57 16.60
C GLY A 46 -15.51 -12.30 15.38
N LEU A 47 -16.04 -12.62 14.21
CA LEU A 47 -15.45 -12.42 12.87
C LEU A 47 -16.47 -11.71 11.95
N SER A 48 -16.97 -10.56 12.39
CA SER A 48 -17.86 -9.73 11.58
C SER A 48 -17.17 -9.21 10.32
N LYS A 49 -17.97 -8.78 9.33
CA LYS A 49 -17.48 -8.21 8.06
C LYS A 49 -16.44 -7.10 8.30
N ASN A 50 -16.78 -6.11 9.12
CA ASN A 50 -15.91 -4.96 9.39
C ASN A 50 -14.59 -5.37 10.04
N LYS A 51 -14.60 -6.33 10.96
CA LYS A 51 -13.37 -6.82 11.60
C LYS A 51 -12.42 -7.50 10.60
N VAL A 52 -12.97 -8.30 9.70
CA VAL A 52 -12.18 -8.98 8.67
C VAL A 52 -11.66 -7.96 7.65
N LEU A 53 -12.46 -6.97 7.26
CA LEU A 53 -12.03 -5.88 6.38
C LEU A 53 -10.94 -5.01 7.02
N ALA A 54 -11.09 -4.63 8.29
CA ALA A 54 -10.06 -3.93 9.05
C ALA A 54 -8.76 -4.74 9.15
N THR A 55 -8.86 -6.07 9.29
CA THR A 55 -7.70 -6.98 9.26
C THR A 55 -7.00 -6.94 7.90
N ILE A 56 -7.75 -6.98 6.80
CA ILE A 56 -7.21 -6.87 5.44
C ILE A 56 -6.53 -5.52 5.22
N VAL A 57 -7.15 -4.42 5.64
CA VAL A 57 -6.57 -3.07 5.52
C VAL A 57 -5.30 -2.94 6.34
N SER A 58 -5.28 -3.45 7.58
CA SER A 58 -4.10 -3.45 8.46
C SER A 58 -2.93 -4.25 7.85
N ILE A 59 -3.21 -5.44 7.31
CA ILE A 59 -2.21 -6.25 6.60
C ILE A 59 -1.72 -5.52 5.35
N MET A 60 -2.63 -4.98 4.53
CA MET A 60 -2.30 -4.24 3.31
C MET A 60 -1.38 -3.06 3.61
N GLN A 61 -1.66 -2.28 4.64
CA GLN A 61 -0.86 -1.12 5.00
C GLN A 61 0.56 -1.51 5.43
N ARG A 62 0.72 -2.62 6.16
CA ARG A 62 2.02 -3.07 6.68
C ARG A 62 2.88 -3.80 5.66
N THR A 63 2.24 -4.46 4.69
CA THR A 63 2.92 -5.36 3.76
C THR A 63 2.91 -4.90 2.31
N PHE A 64 2.05 -3.92 2.01
CA PHE A 64 1.73 -3.48 0.66
C PHE A 64 1.20 -4.57 -0.27
N ILE A 65 0.75 -5.73 0.23
CA ILE A 65 0.12 -6.74 -0.63
C ILE A 65 -1.09 -6.09 -1.34
N ARG A 66 -1.25 -6.41 -2.62
CA ARG A 66 -2.42 -5.94 -3.39
C ARG A 66 -3.66 -6.66 -2.91
N VAL A 67 -4.79 -5.96 -2.82
CA VAL A 67 -6.09 -6.57 -2.53
C VAL A 67 -6.40 -7.74 -3.45
N GLY A 68 -6.13 -7.63 -4.75
CA GLY A 68 -6.40 -8.71 -5.71
C GLY A 68 -7.82 -8.63 -6.27
N ASN A 69 -8.11 -9.45 -7.28
CA ASN A 69 -9.44 -9.57 -7.87
C ASN A 69 -9.58 -11.02 -8.38
N GLU A 70 -10.72 -11.65 -8.12
CA GLU A 70 -11.01 -13.04 -8.46
C GLU A 70 -10.77 -13.38 -9.95
N GLU A 71 -11.15 -12.48 -10.86
CA GLU A 71 -10.97 -12.70 -12.30
C GLU A 71 -9.48 -12.89 -12.64
N TYR A 72 -8.61 -12.08 -12.02
CA TYR A 72 -7.17 -12.20 -12.22
C TYR A 72 -6.59 -13.45 -11.59
N ALA A 73 -7.12 -13.87 -10.44
CA ALA A 73 -6.65 -15.04 -9.72
C ALA A 73 -6.92 -16.33 -10.49
N ARG A 74 -8.14 -16.51 -11.00
CA ARG A 74 -8.53 -17.71 -11.75
C ARG A 74 -7.77 -17.84 -13.05
N THR A 75 -7.60 -16.76 -13.83
CA THR A 75 -6.94 -16.84 -15.14
C THR A 75 -5.41 -16.96 -15.05
N ASN A 76 -4.77 -16.40 -14.02
CA ASN A 76 -3.31 -16.28 -13.98
C ASN A 76 -2.64 -17.03 -12.83
N ASN A 77 -3.41 -17.75 -12.00
CA ASN A 77 -2.91 -18.36 -10.76
C ASN A 77 -2.09 -17.35 -9.93
N SER A 78 -2.63 -16.13 -9.81
CA SER A 78 -1.99 -14.96 -9.21
C SER A 78 -2.88 -14.37 -8.11
N TYR A 79 -2.38 -14.30 -6.89
CA TYR A 79 -3.18 -14.01 -5.70
C TYR A 79 -2.92 -12.60 -5.15
N GLY A 80 -3.94 -12.03 -4.50
CA GLY A 80 -3.86 -10.86 -3.62
C GLY A 80 -4.54 -11.17 -2.29
N LEU A 81 -4.72 -10.19 -1.41
CA LEU A 81 -5.34 -10.40 -0.09
C LEU A 81 -6.71 -11.08 -0.18
N THR A 82 -7.65 -10.54 -0.96
CA THR A 82 -9.03 -11.07 -1.06
C THR A 82 -9.17 -12.28 -1.96
N THR A 83 -8.07 -12.78 -2.53
CA THR A 83 -8.07 -14.06 -3.28
C THR A 83 -7.08 -15.05 -2.70
N MET A 84 -6.48 -14.71 -1.56
CA MET A 84 -5.51 -15.56 -0.91
C MET A 84 -6.22 -16.77 -0.32
N ARG A 85 -5.58 -17.94 -0.36
CA ARG A 85 -6.11 -19.18 0.19
C ARG A 85 -5.41 -19.56 1.49
N ASN A 86 -6.05 -20.43 2.27
CA ASN A 86 -5.52 -20.93 3.53
C ASN A 86 -4.08 -21.46 3.41
N LYS A 87 -3.74 -22.15 2.32
CA LYS A 87 -2.39 -22.68 2.05
C LYS A 87 -1.29 -21.63 1.87
N HIS A 88 -1.65 -20.38 1.58
CA HIS A 88 -0.70 -19.29 1.36
C HIS A 88 -0.23 -18.65 2.67
N VAL A 89 -0.83 -19.03 3.81
CA VAL A 89 -0.56 -18.39 5.10
C VAL A 89 -0.25 -19.41 6.17
N ALA A 90 0.80 -19.13 6.93
CA ALA A 90 1.15 -19.87 8.13
C ALA A 90 1.16 -18.92 9.33
N VAL A 91 0.42 -19.27 10.39
CA VAL A 91 0.42 -18.54 11.66
C VAL A 91 1.24 -19.32 12.69
N LYS A 92 2.27 -18.69 13.27
CA LYS A 92 3.13 -19.26 14.32
C LYS A 92 3.29 -18.26 15.46
N GLY A 93 2.63 -18.53 16.59
CA GLY A 93 2.63 -17.61 17.74
C GLY A 93 2.09 -16.24 17.36
N THR A 94 2.92 -15.20 17.45
CA THR A 94 2.57 -13.82 17.06
C THR A 94 2.92 -13.48 15.60
N LYS A 95 3.49 -14.42 14.85
CA LYS A 95 3.95 -14.18 13.48
C LYS A 95 2.96 -14.77 12.47
N VAL A 96 2.60 -13.97 11.46
CA VAL A 96 1.85 -14.39 10.28
C VAL A 96 2.79 -14.34 9.09
N GLN A 97 3.00 -15.46 8.43
CA GLN A 97 3.84 -15.58 7.24
C GLN A 97 2.97 -15.80 6.02
N PHE A 98 3.19 -14.99 4.98
CA PHE A 98 2.51 -15.09 3.70
C PHE A 98 3.50 -15.58 2.64
N LYS A 99 3.11 -16.62 1.90
CA LYS A 99 3.85 -17.15 0.74
C LYS A 99 2.89 -17.44 -0.41
N PHE A 100 2.99 -16.65 -1.48
CA PHE A 100 2.08 -16.78 -2.62
C PHE A 100 2.67 -16.19 -3.90
N ARG A 101 2.15 -16.66 -5.04
CA ARG A 101 2.43 -16.09 -6.36
C ARG A 101 1.49 -14.93 -6.64
N GLY A 102 2.02 -13.72 -6.77
CA GLY A 102 1.26 -12.48 -7.00
C GLY A 102 1.12 -12.11 -8.48
N LYS A 103 0.72 -10.87 -8.73
CA LYS A 103 0.55 -10.30 -10.08
C LYS A 103 1.82 -10.50 -10.92
N SER A 104 1.63 -10.86 -12.20
CA SER A 104 2.72 -11.17 -13.15
C SER A 104 3.61 -12.33 -12.72
N GLY A 105 3.15 -13.18 -11.81
CA GLY A 105 3.87 -14.36 -11.35
C GLY A 105 5.00 -14.09 -10.38
N VAL A 106 5.07 -12.90 -9.79
CA VAL A 106 6.08 -12.54 -8.78
C VAL A 106 5.83 -13.33 -7.49
N GLU A 107 6.83 -14.06 -7.01
CA GLU A 107 6.77 -14.76 -5.73
C GLU A 107 6.89 -13.75 -4.58
N HIS A 108 5.97 -13.84 -3.63
CA HIS A 108 5.94 -13.01 -2.43
C HIS A 108 6.19 -13.89 -1.21
N GLN A 109 7.16 -13.50 -0.39
CA GLN A 109 7.42 -14.07 0.94
C GLN A 109 7.64 -12.94 1.93
N LEU A 110 6.72 -12.80 2.88
CA LEU A 110 6.68 -11.68 3.82
C LEU A 110 6.03 -12.12 5.12
N ALA A 111 6.32 -11.40 6.21
CA ALA A 111 5.81 -11.74 7.52
C ALA A 111 5.40 -10.48 8.29
N ILE A 112 4.39 -10.63 9.14
CA ILE A 112 3.99 -9.62 10.12
C ILE A 112 4.13 -10.25 11.51
N ALA A 113 4.74 -9.52 12.44
CA ALA A 113 4.72 -9.85 13.86
C ALA A 113 3.70 -8.96 14.56
N ASP A 114 2.53 -9.50 14.86
CA ASP A 114 1.46 -8.82 15.56
C ASP A 114 0.53 -9.85 16.21
N ARG A 115 0.43 -9.82 17.54
CA ARG A 115 -0.35 -10.82 18.31
C ARG A 115 -1.83 -10.77 17.96
N ARG A 116 -2.40 -9.59 17.74
CA ARG A 116 -3.83 -9.40 17.45
C ARG A 116 -4.14 -9.91 16.05
N LEU A 117 -3.36 -9.49 15.05
CA LEU A 117 -3.54 -9.94 13.68
C LEU A 117 -3.31 -11.45 13.55
N ALA A 118 -2.30 -12.02 14.20
CA ALA A 118 -2.06 -13.46 14.20
C ALA A 118 -3.26 -14.24 14.74
N ARG A 119 -3.85 -13.78 15.84
CA ARG A 119 -5.07 -14.39 16.40
C ARG A 119 -6.26 -14.29 15.45
N ILE A 120 -6.48 -13.12 14.84
CA ILE A 120 -7.60 -12.94 13.90
C ILE A 120 -7.40 -13.83 12.67
N VAL A 121 -6.24 -13.73 12.01
CA VAL A 121 -5.92 -14.53 10.81
C VAL A 121 -6.04 -16.03 11.09
N LYS A 122 -5.63 -16.50 12.28
CA LYS A 122 -5.81 -17.90 12.66
C LYS A 122 -7.28 -18.29 12.73
N LYS A 123 -8.13 -17.48 13.38
CA LYS A 123 -9.57 -17.74 13.45
C LYS A 123 -10.24 -17.72 12.08
N VAL A 124 -9.84 -16.79 11.22
CA VAL A 124 -10.37 -16.70 9.85
C VAL A 124 -9.93 -17.93 9.03
N GLN A 125 -8.68 -18.39 9.18
CA GLN A 125 -8.17 -19.61 8.54
C GLN A 125 -8.90 -20.89 9.00
N ASP A 126 -9.47 -20.89 10.21
CA ASP A 126 -10.23 -22.01 10.76
C ASP A 126 -11.69 -22.04 10.28
N LEU A 127 -12.15 -21.02 9.53
CA LEU A 127 -13.46 -21.04 8.89
C LEU A 127 -13.50 -22.07 7.75
N PRO A 128 -14.67 -22.70 7.49
CA PRO A 128 -14.82 -23.62 6.37
C PRO A 128 -14.63 -22.88 5.03
N GLY A 129 -13.82 -23.44 4.14
CA GLY A 129 -13.56 -22.88 2.82
C GLY A 129 -12.11 -23.00 2.37
N GLN A 130 -11.84 -22.59 1.13
CA GLN A 130 -10.47 -22.52 0.59
C GLN A 130 -9.86 -21.13 0.70
N GLU A 131 -10.68 -20.09 0.56
CA GLU A 131 -10.25 -18.70 0.63
C GLU A 131 -9.93 -18.33 2.09
N LEU A 132 -8.89 -17.51 2.26
CA LEU A 132 -8.35 -17.18 3.57
C LEU A 132 -9.22 -16.18 4.31
N PHE A 133 -9.79 -15.20 3.61
CA PHE A 133 -10.55 -14.12 4.24
C PHE A 133 -12.05 -14.31 4.01
N GLY A 134 -12.71 -14.91 5.00
CA GLY A 134 -14.16 -14.94 5.12
C GLY A 134 -14.62 -14.28 6.42
N TYR A 135 -15.88 -13.87 6.46
CA TYR A 135 -16.55 -13.36 7.66
C TYR A 135 -17.82 -14.17 7.94
N VAL A 136 -18.31 -14.07 9.17
CA VAL A 136 -19.61 -14.62 9.57
C VAL A 136 -20.62 -13.49 9.48
N ASP A 137 -21.67 -13.67 8.68
CA ASP A 137 -22.78 -12.72 8.56
C ASP A 137 -23.75 -12.83 9.75
N ASP A 138 -24.76 -11.96 9.78
CA ASP A 138 -25.70 -11.87 10.89
C ASP A 138 -26.59 -13.14 11.00
N GLU A 139 -26.73 -13.89 9.90
CA GLU A 139 -27.40 -15.19 9.88
C GLU A 139 -26.49 -16.36 10.28
N GLY A 140 -25.22 -16.11 10.61
CA GLY A 140 -24.24 -17.11 10.99
C GLY A 140 -23.59 -17.86 9.82
N ALA A 141 -23.87 -17.45 8.58
CA ALA A 141 -23.28 -18.02 7.39
C ALA A 141 -21.88 -17.43 7.12
N VAL A 142 -20.99 -18.26 6.59
CA VAL A 142 -19.65 -17.84 6.18
C VAL A 142 -19.69 -17.27 4.77
N ARG A 143 -19.15 -16.07 4.61
CA ARG A 143 -19.09 -15.32 3.35
C ARG A 143 -17.65 -14.94 3.02
N ASP A 144 -17.26 -15.12 1.76
CA ASP A 144 -15.95 -14.68 1.27
C ASP A 144 -15.90 -13.15 1.13
N VAL A 145 -14.73 -12.57 1.43
CA VAL A 145 -14.47 -11.15 1.18
C VAL A 145 -14.01 -10.94 -0.27
N LYS A 146 -14.63 -9.97 -0.94
CA LYS A 146 -14.27 -9.56 -2.30
C LYS A 146 -13.49 -8.25 -2.29
N SER A 147 -12.87 -7.94 -3.43
CA SER A 147 -12.12 -6.70 -3.60
C SER A 147 -12.99 -5.45 -3.48
N GLN A 148 -14.27 -5.56 -3.86
CA GLN A 148 -15.21 -4.46 -3.75
C GLN A 148 -15.54 -4.16 -2.29
N ASP A 149 -15.71 -5.19 -1.45
CA ASP A 149 -15.98 -5.00 0.00
C ASP A 149 -14.89 -4.16 0.68
N VAL A 150 -13.62 -4.31 0.26
CA VAL A 150 -12.51 -3.49 0.81
C VAL A 150 -12.62 -2.02 0.39
N ASN A 151 -12.99 -1.74 -0.85
CA ASN A 151 -13.16 -0.36 -1.31
C ASN A 151 -14.42 0.27 -0.69
N ASP A 152 -15.51 -0.49 -0.59
CA ASP A 152 -16.75 -0.04 0.05
C ASP A 152 -16.51 0.31 1.52
N TYR A 153 -15.75 -0.52 2.23
CA TYR A 153 -15.34 -0.23 3.61
C TYR A 153 -14.48 1.03 3.73
N LEU A 154 -13.53 1.24 2.81
CA LEU A 154 -12.75 2.49 2.80
C LEU A 154 -13.64 3.71 2.54
N HIS A 155 -14.61 3.60 1.64
CA HIS A 155 -15.58 4.66 1.39
C HIS A 155 -16.45 4.93 2.63
N GLU A 156 -16.99 3.89 3.26
CA GLU A 156 -17.83 4.01 4.46
C GLU A 156 -17.10 4.74 5.61
N ILE A 157 -15.84 4.37 5.89
CA ILE A 157 -15.11 4.93 7.04
C ILE A 157 -14.54 6.33 6.75
N THR A 158 -14.44 6.74 5.49
CA THR A 158 -13.83 8.03 5.12
C THR A 158 -14.82 9.05 4.59
N GLY A 159 -15.86 8.62 3.87
CA GLY A 159 -16.71 9.45 3.01
C GLY A 159 -16.10 9.76 1.64
N GLU A 160 -14.93 9.18 1.34
CA GLU A 160 -14.15 9.46 0.14
C GLU A 160 -14.04 8.19 -0.72
N ASP A 161 -13.94 8.35 -2.03
CA ASP A 161 -13.85 7.20 -2.96
C ASP A 161 -12.48 6.51 -2.98
N PHE A 162 -11.82 6.37 -1.82
CA PHE A 162 -10.51 5.75 -1.70
C PHE A 162 -10.52 4.27 -2.05
N THR A 163 -9.39 3.83 -2.59
CA THR A 163 -9.18 2.45 -2.99
C THR A 163 -7.91 1.90 -2.37
N ALA A 164 -7.77 0.58 -2.38
CA ALA A 164 -6.53 -0.10 -2.02
C ALA A 164 -5.28 0.38 -2.77
N LYS A 165 -5.44 0.97 -3.97
CA LYS A 165 -4.34 1.51 -4.76
C LYS A 165 -3.76 2.79 -4.15
N ASP A 166 -4.58 3.58 -3.47
CA ASP A 166 -4.17 4.85 -2.87
C ASP A 166 -3.13 4.60 -1.77
N PHE A 167 -3.31 3.57 -0.93
CA PHE A 167 -2.31 3.12 0.06
C PHE A 167 -0.93 2.87 -0.55
N ARG A 168 -0.89 2.10 -1.65
CA ARG A 168 0.38 1.77 -2.31
C ARG A 168 1.02 2.98 -2.99
N THR A 169 0.22 3.94 -3.42
CA THR A 169 0.66 5.16 -4.09
C THR A 169 1.24 6.15 -3.07
N TRP A 170 0.59 6.30 -1.92
CA TRP A 170 1.14 7.02 -0.78
C TRP A 170 2.43 6.38 -0.26
N ALA A 171 2.40 5.08 0.02
CA ALA A 171 3.57 4.35 0.52
C ALA A 171 4.75 4.42 -0.45
N GLY A 172 4.52 4.27 -1.76
CA GLY A 172 5.58 4.41 -2.77
C GLY A 172 6.25 5.78 -2.73
N THR A 173 5.46 6.84 -2.54
CA THR A 173 5.96 8.21 -2.44
C THR A 173 6.76 8.42 -1.16
N VAL A 174 6.23 7.98 -0.01
CA VAL A 174 6.90 8.09 1.29
C VAL A 174 8.21 7.31 1.28
N LEU A 175 8.21 6.06 0.81
CA LEU A 175 9.42 5.24 0.73
C LEU A 175 10.46 5.83 -0.22
N ALA A 176 10.03 6.42 -1.35
CA ALA A 176 10.96 7.10 -2.26
C ALA A 176 11.58 8.34 -1.61
N ALA A 177 10.78 9.11 -0.86
CA ALA A 177 11.27 10.26 -0.10
C ALA A 177 12.30 9.84 0.95
N VAL A 178 12.03 8.77 1.72
CA VAL A 178 12.99 8.21 2.69
C VAL A 178 14.27 7.76 2.00
N ALA A 179 14.14 6.94 0.95
CA ALA A 179 15.29 6.40 0.23
C ALA A 179 16.17 7.50 -0.37
N LEU A 180 15.58 8.56 -0.93
CA LEU A 180 16.35 9.67 -1.50
C LEU A 180 16.99 10.56 -0.45
N ASN A 181 16.36 10.76 0.71
CA ASN A 181 16.97 11.50 1.82
C ASN A 181 18.06 10.70 2.54
N ALA A 182 18.04 9.37 2.44
CA ALA A 182 19.09 8.50 2.97
C ALA A 182 20.36 8.49 2.12
N VAL A 183 20.25 8.81 0.82
CA VAL A 183 21.41 8.83 -0.08
C VAL A 183 22.16 10.15 0.08
N GLU A 184 23.49 10.07 0.08
CA GLU A 184 24.39 11.22 0.16
C GLU A 184 24.10 12.28 -0.92
N ALA A 185 24.55 13.50 -0.63
CA ALA A 185 24.57 14.59 -1.60
C ALA A 185 25.34 14.15 -2.87
N PHE A 186 24.91 14.66 -4.02
CA PHE A 186 25.55 14.34 -5.30
C PHE A 186 26.30 15.55 -5.83
N GLU A 187 27.42 15.29 -6.50
CA GLU A 187 28.27 16.34 -7.09
C GLU A 187 27.84 16.71 -8.52
N ASN A 188 27.15 15.81 -9.21
CA ASN A 188 26.74 16.02 -10.60
C ASN A 188 25.41 15.32 -10.95
N LYS A 189 24.82 15.75 -12.08
CA LYS A 189 23.52 15.25 -12.58
C LYS A 189 23.51 13.75 -12.88
N THR A 190 24.65 13.16 -13.25
CA THR A 190 24.74 11.72 -13.54
C THR A 190 24.59 10.91 -12.25
N GLN A 191 25.28 11.33 -11.19
CA GLN A 191 25.16 10.72 -9.87
C GLN A 191 23.74 10.88 -9.32
N ALA A 192 23.12 12.06 -9.45
CA ALA A 192 21.73 12.28 -9.05
C ALA A 192 20.75 11.29 -9.72
N LYS A 193 20.88 11.10 -11.04
CA LYS A 193 20.05 10.14 -11.80
C LYS A 193 20.31 8.68 -11.36
N LYS A 194 21.55 8.33 -11.03
CA LYS A 194 21.91 7.00 -10.50
C LYS A 194 21.25 6.76 -9.15
N ASN A 195 21.27 7.74 -8.25
CA ASN A 195 20.65 7.68 -6.93
C ASN A 195 19.13 7.53 -7.04
N VAL A 196 18.48 8.31 -7.92
CA VAL A 196 17.04 8.14 -8.21
C VAL A 196 16.72 6.75 -8.75
N LYS A 197 17.53 6.22 -9.67
CA LYS A 197 17.33 4.86 -10.19
C LYS A 197 17.44 3.81 -9.07
N ALA A 198 18.41 3.95 -8.17
CA ALA A 198 18.60 3.06 -7.04
C ALA A 198 17.40 3.11 -6.07
N ALA A 199 16.97 4.30 -5.67
CA ALA A 199 15.81 4.51 -4.79
C ALA A 199 14.53 3.91 -5.40
N ILE A 200 14.22 4.23 -6.66
CA ILE A 200 13.06 3.65 -7.36
C ILE A 200 13.16 2.13 -7.43
N THR A 201 14.35 1.57 -7.67
CA THR A 201 14.55 0.13 -7.73
C THR A 201 14.25 -0.52 -6.37
N ALA A 202 14.76 0.05 -5.27
CA ALA A 202 14.46 -0.41 -3.91
C ALA A 202 12.97 -0.38 -3.60
N VAL A 203 12.30 0.75 -3.83
CA VAL A 203 10.84 0.90 -3.61
C VAL A 203 10.04 -0.08 -4.48
N SER A 204 10.48 -0.28 -5.74
CA SER A 204 9.79 -1.20 -6.65
C SER A 204 9.82 -2.66 -6.17
N LYS A 205 10.92 -3.09 -5.52
CA LYS A 205 11.02 -4.41 -4.89
C LYS A 205 10.05 -4.55 -3.72
N ILE A 206 10.01 -3.55 -2.83
CA ILE A 206 9.08 -3.52 -1.68
C ILE A 206 7.62 -3.61 -2.16
N LEU A 207 7.25 -2.84 -3.19
CA LEU A 207 5.89 -2.84 -3.73
C LEU A 207 5.59 -4.02 -4.67
N GLY A 208 6.59 -4.80 -5.09
CA GLY A 208 6.43 -5.86 -6.10
C GLY A 208 5.97 -5.33 -7.46
N ASN A 209 6.56 -4.23 -7.94
CA ASN A 209 6.32 -3.61 -9.26
C ASN A 209 7.61 -3.62 -10.09
N THR A 210 7.53 -3.35 -11.40
CA THR A 210 8.74 -2.98 -12.17
C THR A 210 9.18 -1.55 -11.81
N PRO A 211 10.48 -1.20 -11.92
CA PRO A 211 10.97 0.15 -11.64
C PRO A 211 10.25 1.24 -12.46
N ALA A 212 10.00 0.97 -13.74
CA ALA A 212 9.30 1.89 -14.63
C ALA A 212 7.86 2.17 -14.15
N VAL A 213 7.12 1.11 -13.77
CA VAL A 213 5.76 1.25 -13.23
C VAL A 213 5.78 1.92 -11.86
N CYS A 214 6.76 1.62 -11.00
CA CYS A 214 6.92 2.26 -9.70
C CYS A 214 7.08 3.78 -9.86
N ARG A 215 8.05 4.20 -10.67
CA ARG A 215 8.32 5.61 -10.95
C ARG A 215 7.11 6.35 -11.51
N LYS A 216 6.44 5.77 -12.53
CA LYS A 216 5.34 6.45 -13.24
C LYS A 216 4.04 6.46 -12.44
N CYS A 217 3.76 5.38 -11.69
CA CYS A 217 2.42 5.17 -11.13
C CYS A 217 2.35 5.30 -9.60
N TYR A 218 3.45 5.19 -8.86
CA TYR A 218 3.41 5.08 -7.40
C TYR A 218 4.26 6.12 -6.66
N VAL A 219 5.07 6.92 -7.36
CA VAL A 219 5.92 7.94 -6.73
C VAL A 219 5.49 9.32 -7.22
N HIS A 220 5.27 10.25 -6.28
CA HIS A 220 4.98 11.63 -6.60
C HIS A 220 6.21 12.31 -7.26
N PRO A 221 6.06 12.99 -8.42
CA PRO A 221 7.17 13.54 -9.19
C PRO A 221 7.94 14.61 -8.41
N ALA A 222 7.24 15.46 -7.64
CA ALA A 222 7.88 16.48 -6.79
C ALA A 222 8.96 15.93 -5.85
N VAL A 223 8.84 14.69 -5.37
CA VAL A 223 9.89 14.04 -4.55
C VAL A 223 11.16 13.81 -5.37
N LEU A 224 11.01 13.35 -6.61
CA LEU A 224 12.14 13.11 -7.51
C LEU A 224 12.76 14.41 -8.00
N GLU A 225 11.94 15.39 -8.35
CA GLU A 225 12.37 16.71 -8.83
C GLU A 225 13.16 17.46 -7.75
N THR A 226 12.69 17.44 -6.50
CA THR A 226 13.36 18.09 -5.39
C THR A 226 14.76 17.51 -5.19
N TYR A 227 14.88 16.19 -5.17
CA TYR A 227 16.19 15.55 -5.10
C TYR A 227 17.06 15.92 -6.30
N LEU A 228 16.56 15.84 -7.54
CA LEU A 228 17.32 16.19 -8.73
C LEU A 228 17.78 17.66 -8.79
N SER A 229 17.09 18.55 -8.07
CA SER A 229 17.47 19.96 -7.90
C SER A 229 18.47 20.21 -6.76
N GLY A 230 18.86 19.17 -6.02
CA GLY A 230 19.77 19.28 -4.86
C GLY A 230 19.06 19.55 -3.54
N GLY A 231 17.73 19.61 -3.55
CA GLY A 231 16.92 19.78 -2.35
C GLY A 231 16.75 18.47 -1.57
N MET A 232 16.42 18.60 -0.28
CA MET A 232 16.05 17.51 0.61
C MET A 232 14.66 17.78 1.19
N ILE A 233 14.03 16.74 1.76
CA ILE A 233 12.74 16.90 2.45
C ILE A 233 13.04 17.02 3.94
N ASP A 234 12.78 18.19 4.49
CA ASP A 234 13.00 18.47 5.90
C ASP A 234 12.23 17.48 6.80
N GLY A 235 12.83 17.11 7.93
CA GLY A 235 12.25 16.16 8.87
C GLY A 235 12.57 14.68 8.59
N LEU A 236 13.16 14.33 7.44
CA LEU A 236 13.52 12.94 7.11
C LEU A 236 14.96 12.52 7.51
N ARG A 237 15.81 13.48 7.88
CA ARG A 237 17.27 13.32 7.99
C ARG A 237 17.80 12.51 9.20
N ARG A 238 16.94 11.83 9.99
CA ARG A 238 17.32 11.34 11.34
C ARG A 238 17.16 9.84 11.64
N LYS A 239 16.71 8.98 10.73
CA LYS A 239 16.31 7.60 11.10
C LYS A 239 16.74 6.48 10.12
N THR A 240 17.66 6.72 9.20
CA THR A 240 17.55 6.08 7.88
C THR A 240 18.25 4.74 7.64
N GLU A 241 19.25 4.31 8.41
CA GLU A 241 19.86 2.99 8.15
C GLU A 241 19.04 1.83 8.75
N GLU A 242 18.50 2.01 9.95
CA GLU A 242 17.69 1.00 10.63
C GLU A 242 16.23 0.99 10.13
N ALA A 243 15.63 2.14 9.80
CA ALA A 243 14.20 2.22 9.44
C ALA A 243 13.82 1.63 8.06
N LEU A 244 14.78 1.42 7.17
CA LEU A 244 14.54 0.71 5.89
C LEU A 244 14.55 -0.82 6.07
N ALA A 245 15.19 -1.32 7.13
CA ALA A 245 15.33 -2.75 7.43
C ALA A 245 14.38 -3.21 8.55
N GLU A 246 14.10 -2.35 9.53
CA GLU A 246 13.21 -2.62 10.65
C GLU A 246 11.84 -2.01 10.43
N ASN A 247 10.86 -2.91 10.24
CA ASN A 247 9.41 -2.71 10.32
C ASN A 247 8.90 -1.26 10.25
N LEU A 248 8.16 -1.01 9.15
CA LEU A 248 7.35 0.17 8.79
C LEU A 248 6.28 0.62 9.82
N GLN A 249 6.39 0.19 11.07
CA GLN A 249 5.39 0.38 12.13
C GLN A 249 5.29 1.82 12.64
N ASP A 250 6.28 2.69 12.37
CA ASP A 250 6.19 4.10 12.76
C ASP A 250 6.62 5.08 11.66
N LEU A 251 6.06 4.89 10.46
CA LEU A 251 6.18 5.87 9.37
C LEU A 251 5.47 7.20 9.66
N ARG A 252 4.74 7.36 10.77
CA ARG A 252 3.89 8.53 11.03
C ARG A 252 4.65 9.86 10.95
N SER A 253 5.84 9.95 11.55
CA SER A 253 6.65 11.17 11.49
C SER A 253 7.16 11.45 10.07
N VAL A 254 7.49 10.39 9.32
CA VAL A 254 7.95 10.47 7.93
C VAL A 254 6.80 10.90 7.02
N GLU A 255 5.61 10.32 7.22
CA GLU A 255 4.38 10.65 6.50
C GLU A 255 4.01 12.12 6.70
N ALA A 256 4.09 12.63 7.93
CA ALA A 256 3.83 14.03 8.24
C ALA A 256 4.83 14.98 7.54
N ALA A 257 6.11 14.63 7.51
CA ALA A 257 7.14 15.39 6.80
C ALA A 257 6.88 15.44 5.29
N VAL A 258 6.59 14.29 4.68
CA VAL A 258 6.23 14.19 3.26
C VAL A 258 4.94 14.95 2.95
N MET A 259 3.94 14.86 3.83
CA MET A 259 2.67 15.59 3.70
C MET A 259 2.90 17.11 3.67
N THR A 260 3.65 17.62 4.65
CA THR A 260 3.99 19.05 4.76
C THR A 260 4.75 19.52 3.52
N PHE A 261 5.73 18.74 3.08
CA PHE A 261 6.50 19.03 1.87
C PHE A 261 5.61 19.11 0.62
N LEU A 262 4.73 18.13 0.41
CA LEU A 262 3.87 18.12 -0.76
C LEU A 262 2.81 19.25 -0.72
N GLN A 263 2.27 19.59 0.45
CA GLN A 263 1.39 20.76 0.63
C GLN A 263 2.10 22.06 0.24
N ALA A 264 3.34 22.25 0.68
CA ALA A 264 4.14 23.42 0.32
C ALA A 264 4.40 23.49 -1.19
N ARG A 265 4.69 22.36 -1.85
CA ARG A 265 4.87 22.28 -3.30
C ARG A 265 3.58 22.61 -4.07
N LEU A 266 2.43 22.11 -3.62
CA LEU A 266 1.14 22.42 -4.22
C LEU A 266 0.79 23.90 -4.08
N ALA A 267 1.03 24.50 -2.90
CA ALA A 267 0.80 25.92 -2.66
C ALA A 267 1.70 26.80 -3.53
N ALA A 268 2.96 26.40 -3.75
CA ALA A 268 3.88 27.11 -4.63
C ALA A 268 3.50 27.01 -6.12
N ALA A 269 2.90 25.89 -6.55
CA ALA A 269 2.47 25.71 -7.94
C ALA A 269 1.17 26.45 -8.31
N LYS A 270 0.39 26.88 -7.30
CA LYS A 270 -0.85 27.67 -7.48
C LYS A 270 -0.61 29.18 -7.50
N LYS A 271 0.61 29.64 -7.21
CA LYS A 271 1.05 31.04 -7.29
C LYS A 271 1.66 31.31 -8.66
#